data_AF-C9SQR5-F1
#
_entry.id   AF-C9SQR5-F1
#
_cell.length_a   1.000
_cell.length_b   1.000
_cell.length_c   1.000
_cell.angle_alpha   90.00
_cell.angle_beta   90.00
_cell.angle_gamma   90.00
#
_symmetry.space_group_name_H-M   'P 1'
#
loop_
_entity.id
_entity.type
_entity.pdbx_description
1 polymer ?
#
loop_
_entity_poly.entity_id
_entity_poly.type
_entity_poly.pdbx_seq_one_letter_code
_entity_poly.pdbx_strand_id
1 'polypeptide(L)'
;MLKKQTGRKGKDAWMALGGRVYNVTPYAAYHPGGVPELMRGAGREATKLFGEVHPWVNYETMLSACLVGVLVPEEEAEKESEMDQMD
;
A
#
# COMPACT_ATOMS: atom_id res chain seq x y z
N MET A 1 6.69 -8.49 -1.14
CA MET A 1 7.25 -7.63 -0.06
C MET A 1 7.00 -6.16 -0.36
N LEU A 2 6.28 -5.46 0.53
CA LEU A 2 5.91 -4.04 0.39
C LEU A 2 7.12 -3.12 0.15
N LYS A 3 8.21 -3.31 0.91
CA LYS A 3 9.44 -2.49 0.85
C LYS A 3 10.08 -2.39 -0.55
N LYS A 4 9.78 -3.32 -1.47
CA LYS A 4 10.31 -3.33 -2.84
C LYS A 4 9.48 -2.46 -3.80
N GLN A 5 8.24 -2.16 -3.45
CA GLN A 5 7.25 -1.47 -4.29
C GLN A 5 7.29 0.03 -4.01
N THR A 6 8.40 0.65 -4.40
CA THR A 6 8.73 2.05 -4.10
C THR A 6 8.35 3.03 -5.21
N GLY A 7 7.79 2.56 -6.33
CA GLY A 7 7.55 3.39 -7.51
C GLY A 7 8.83 3.76 -8.29
N ARG A 8 9.99 3.20 -7.92
CA ARG A 8 11.30 3.50 -8.53
C ARG A 8 11.78 2.32 -9.36
N LYS A 9 12.64 2.59 -10.35
CA LYS A 9 13.28 1.55 -11.20
C LYS A 9 12.25 0.61 -11.87
N GLY A 10 11.14 1.17 -12.34
CA GLY A 10 10.07 0.42 -13.01
C GLY A 10 9.24 -0.47 -12.08
N LYS A 11 9.34 -0.31 -10.75
CA LYS A 11 8.46 -0.96 -9.79
C LYS A 11 7.21 -0.13 -9.55
N ASP A 12 6.13 -0.80 -9.18
CA ASP A 12 4.92 -0.13 -8.71
C ASP A 12 5.17 0.61 -7.40
N ALA A 13 4.36 1.62 -7.13
CA ALA A 13 4.27 2.29 -5.84
C ALA A 13 3.14 1.66 -5.03
N TRP A 14 3.49 0.88 -4.00
CA TRP A 14 2.50 0.38 -3.05
C TRP A 14 2.67 1.06 -1.70
N MET A 15 1.59 1.19 -0.94
CA MET A 15 1.64 1.67 0.44
C MET A 15 0.63 0.90 1.29
N ALA A 16 0.90 0.79 2.58
CA ALA A 16 -0.08 0.25 3.52
C ALA A 16 -0.82 1.38 4.25
N LEU A 17 -2.14 1.26 4.34
CA LEU A 17 -3.05 2.13 5.08
C LEU A 17 -4.05 1.24 5.83
N GLY A 18 -4.19 1.43 7.15
CA GLY A 18 -5.07 0.64 8.00
C GLY A 18 -4.82 -0.87 7.94
N GLY A 19 -3.55 -1.28 7.78
CA GLY A 19 -3.18 -2.69 7.63
C GLY A 19 -3.52 -3.30 6.25
N ARG A 20 -4.02 -2.52 5.30
CA ARG A 20 -4.27 -2.96 3.91
C ARG A 20 -3.26 -2.35 2.96
N VAL A 21 -2.85 -3.12 1.96
CA VAL A 21 -1.85 -2.72 0.97
C VAL A 21 -2.53 -2.31 -0.33
N TYR A 22 -2.23 -1.11 -0.81
CA TYR A 22 -2.79 -0.54 -2.03
C TYR A 22 -1.70 -0.27 -3.06
N ASN A 23 -1.95 -0.60 -4.33
CA ASN A 23 -1.15 -0.15 -5.45
C ASN A 23 -1.59 1.26 -5.86
N VAL A 24 -0.82 2.27 -5.46
CA VAL A 24 -1.14 3.67 -5.72
C VAL A 24 -0.54 4.20 -7.03
N THR A 25 0.18 3.38 -7.80
CA THR A 25 0.68 3.74 -9.14
C THR A 25 -0.40 4.39 -10.02
N PRO A 26 -1.59 3.77 -10.24
CA PRO A 26 -2.61 4.37 -11.11
C PRO A 26 -3.22 5.65 -10.54
N TYR A 27 -3.19 5.82 -9.22
CA TYR A 27 -3.74 7.00 -8.54
C TYR A 27 -2.77 8.19 -8.52
N ALA A 28 -1.46 7.96 -8.76
CA ALA A 28 -0.42 8.95 -8.51
C ALA A 28 -0.65 10.30 -9.21
N ALA A 29 -1.07 10.27 -10.49
CA ALA A 29 -1.34 11.48 -11.27
C ALA A 29 -2.59 12.26 -10.81
N TYR A 30 -3.44 11.64 -10.00
CA TYR A 30 -4.73 12.19 -9.55
C TYR A 30 -4.71 12.61 -8.08
N HIS A 31 -3.60 12.38 -7.36
CA HIS A 31 -3.49 12.78 -5.95
C HIS A 31 -3.48 14.32 -5.82
N PRO A 32 -4.42 14.93 -5.08
CA PRO A 32 -4.50 16.40 -4.97
C PRO A 32 -3.26 17.06 -4.37
N GLY A 33 -2.56 16.37 -3.46
CA GLY A 33 -1.28 16.83 -2.89
C GLY A 33 -0.08 16.64 -3.82
N GLY A 34 -0.28 16.10 -5.03
CA GLY A 34 0.75 15.82 -6.02
C GLY A 34 1.50 14.51 -5.79
N VAL A 35 2.19 14.06 -6.84
CA VAL A 35 3.00 12.83 -6.84
C VAL A 35 4.09 12.84 -5.76
N PRO A 36 4.87 13.93 -5.54
CA PRO A 36 5.94 13.92 -4.54
C PRO A 36 5.45 13.60 -3.13
N GLU A 37 4.30 14.16 -2.73
CA GLU A 37 3.72 13.89 -1.41
C GLU A 37 3.20 12.46 -1.29
N LEU A 38 2.53 11.93 -2.32
CA LEU A 38 2.07 10.54 -2.32
C LEU A 38 3.25 9.56 -2.16
N MET A 39 4.35 9.81 -2.88
CA MET A 39 5.52 8.93 -2.90
C MET A 39 6.27 8.89 -1.56
N ARG A 40 5.98 9.79 -0.62
CA ARG A 40 6.50 9.69 0.76
C ARG A 40 6.02 8.44 1.47
N GLY A 41 4.86 7.90 1.10
CA GLY A 41 4.32 6.66 1.65
C GLY A 41 4.58 5.41 0.80
N ALA A 42 5.28 5.52 -0.33
CA ALA A 42 5.60 4.36 -1.15
C ALA A 42 6.56 3.40 -0.41
N GLY A 43 6.29 2.10 -0.53
CA GLY A 43 7.03 1.00 0.07
C GLY A 43 6.93 0.88 1.60
N ARG A 44 5.96 1.54 2.25
CA ARG A 44 5.86 1.57 3.72
C ARG A 44 4.43 1.56 4.25
N GLU A 45 4.32 1.32 5.56
CA GLU A 45 3.13 1.63 6.36
C GLU A 45 3.02 3.16 6.48
N ALA A 46 1.92 3.72 5.98
CA ALA A 46 1.72 5.15 5.82
C ALA A 46 0.47 5.65 6.55
N THR A 47 -0.18 4.85 7.39
CA THR A 47 -1.42 5.23 8.08
C THR A 47 -1.25 6.50 8.90
N LYS A 48 -0.16 6.59 9.67
CA LYS A 48 0.12 7.78 10.48
C LYS A 48 0.33 9.02 9.61
N LEU A 49 1.14 8.90 8.56
CA LEU A 49 1.39 9.99 7.60
C LEU A 49 0.10 10.47 6.95
N PHE A 50 -0.77 9.55 6.54
CA PHE A 50 -2.05 9.87 5.96
C PHE A 50 -2.96 10.58 6.97
N GLY A 51 -3.07 10.06 8.20
CA GLY A 51 -3.93 10.61 9.24
C GLY A 51 -3.53 12.02 9.71
N GLU A 52 -2.25 12.38 9.60
CA GLU A 52 -1.77 13.74 9.90
C GLU A 52 -2.26 14.79 8.88
N VAL A 53 -2.46 14.39 7.61
CA VAL A 53 -2.77 15.32 6.52
C VAL A 53 -4.24 15.22 6.07
N HIS A 54 -4.80 14.02 6.04
CA HIS A 54 -6.11 13.71 5.45
C HIS A 54 -7.00 12.86 6.37
N PRO A 55 -7.20 13.23 7.65
CA PRO A 55 -7.89 12.38 8.64
C PRO A 55 -9.33 11.99 8.28
N TRP A 56 -9.97 12.72 7.37
CA TRP A 56 -11.38 12.54 6.97
C TRP A 56 -11.57 11.98 5.55
N VAL A 57 -10.47 11.76 4.82
CA VAL A 57 -10.56 11.23 3.45
C VAL A 57 -10.76 9.72 3.51
N ASN A 58 -11.80 9.23 2.84
CA ASN A 58 -12.13 7.80 2.77
C ASN A 58 -11.26 7.09 1.72
N TYR A 59 -10.00 6.81 2.09
CA TYR A 59 -9.06 6.07 1.24
C TYR A 59 -9.53 4.64 0.94
N GLU A 60 -10.30 4.00 1.83
CA GLU A 60 -10.78 2.63 1.61
C GLU A 60 -11.68 2.55 0.36
N THR A 61 -12.61 3.48 0.22
CA THR A 61 -13.49 3.54 -0.95
C THR A 61 -12.75 4.06 -2.18
N MET A 62 -11.98 5.14 -2.03
CA MET A 62 -11.26 5.77 -3.15
C MET A 62 -10.23 4.83 -3.79
N LEU A 63 -9.54 4.02 -2.98
CA LEU A 63 -8.50 3.09 -3.44
C LEU A 63 -9.00 1.64 -3.50
N SER A 64 -10.30 1.40 -3.45
CA SER A 64 -10.89 0.04 -3.44
C SER A 64 -10.40 -0.81 -4.63
N ALA A 65 -10.40 -0.26 -5.85
CA ALA A 65 -9.90 -0.92 -7.05
C ALA A 65 -8.36 -1.10 -7.07
N CYS A 66 -7.65 -0.47 -6.14
CA CYS A 66 -6.20 -0.53 -5.99
C CYS A 66 -5.76 -1.49 -4.88
N LEU A 67 -6.70 -2.16 -4.20
CA LEU A 67 -6.38 -3.09 -3.11
C LEU A 67 -5.61 -4.30 -3.63
N VAL A 68 -4.45 -4.53 -3.04
CA VAL A 68 -3.59 -5.69 -3.35
C VAL A 68 -3.78 -6.80 -2.32
N GLY A 69 -3.96 -6.45 -1.05
CA GLY A 69 -4.11 -7.43 0.03
C GLY A 69 -3.94 -6.83 1.42
N VAL A 70 -3.61 -7.68 2.39
CA VAL A 70 -3.40 -7.31 3.80
C VAL A 70 -1.91 -7.27 4.11
N LEU A 71 -1.50 -6.33 4.97
CA LEU A 71 -0.14 -6.26 5.47
C LEU A 71 0.08 -7.31 6.55
N VAL A 72 1.05 -8.20 6.33
CA VAL A 72 1.46 -9.23 7.28
C VAL A 72 2.91 -9.01 7.72
N PRO A 73 3.30 -9.42 8.95
CA PRO A 73 4.69 -9.47 9.39
C PRO A 73 5.53 -10.36 8.45
N GLU A 74 6.82 -10.01 8.28
CA GLU A 74 7.72 -10.77 7.40
C GLU A 74 7.88 -12.24 7.85
N GLU A 75 7.84 -12.49 9.16
CA GLU A 75 7.92 -13.84 9.75
C GLU A 75 6.73 -14.74 9.42
N GLU A 76 5.56 -14.15 9.17
CA GLU A 76 4.35 -14.87 8.78
C GLU A 76 4.27 -15.05 7.26
N ALA A 77 4.91 -14.16 6.49
CA ALA A 77 4.96 -14.26 5.04
C ALA A 77 5.80 -15.44 4.53
N GLU A 78 6.72 -15.95 5.35
CA GLU A 78 7.58 -17.11 5.05
C GLU A 78 6.94 -18.46 5.43
N LYS A 79 5.81 -18.44 6.15
CA LYS A 79 5.03 -19.64 6.43
C LYS A 79 4.16 -19.92 5.21
N GLU A 80 4.42 -21.02 4.50
CA GLU A 80 3.50 -21.53 3.48
C GLU A 80 2.11 -21.70 4.11
N SER A 81 1.07 -21.22 3.43
CA SER A 81 -0.27 -21.29 4.00
C SER A 81 -0.69 -22.76 4.09
N GLU A 82 -1.31 -23.16 5.20
CA GLU A 82 -1.77 -24.55 5.38
C GLU A 82 -2.77 -24.98 4.29
N MET A 83 -3.41 -24.02 3.60
CA MET A 83 -4.25 -24.29 2.43
C MET A 83 -3.44 -24.70 1.20
N ASP A 84 -2.22 -24.20 1.02
CA ASP A 84 -1.35 -24.55 -0.10
C ASP A 84 -0.78 -25.98 0.04
N GLN A 85 -0.88 -26.59 1.23
CA GLN A 85 -0.41 -27.95 1.52
C GLN A 85 -1.49 -29.04 1.32
N MET A 86 -2.71 -28.67 0.93
CA MET A 86 -3.82 -29.62 0.68
C MET A 86 -4.03 -29.96 -0.81
N ASP A 87 -3.24 -29.37 -1.71
CA ASP A 87 -3.15 -29.71 -3.14
C ASP A 87 -2.05 -30.75 -3.43
#